data_AF-A0A3D2GIS2-F1
#
_entry.id   AF-A0A3D2GIS2-F1
#
_cell.length_a   1.000
_cell.length_b   1.000
_cell.length_c   1.000
_cell.angle_alpha   90.00
_cell.angle_beta   90.00
_cell.angle_gamma   90.00
#
_symmetry.space_group_name_H-M   'P 1'
#
loop_
_entity.id
_entity.type
_entity.pdbx_description
1 polymer ?
#
loop_
_entity_poly.entity_id
_entity_poly.type
_entity_poly.pdbx_seq_one_letter_code
_entity_poly.pdbx_strand_id
1 'polypeptide(L)' 'MIKALLKIGYYVRDQEGSHIHLRHPQRSPLTVPNHREIARGTLRTIIRDSGLSLKEFNDFLHR' A
#
# COMPACT_ATOMS: atom_id res chain seq x y z
N MET A 1 -6.62 2.04 1.92
CA MET A 1 -5.24 1.52 1.74
C MET A 1 -4.27 2.56 1.17
N ILE A 2 -4.49 3.11 -0.04
CA ILE A 2 -3.54 4.09 -0.63
C ILE A 2 -3.26 5.25 0.33
N LYS A 3 -4.30 5.85 0.92
CA LYS A 3 -4.14 6.91 1.94
C LYS A 3 -3.26 6.49 3.13
N ALA A 4 -3.38 5.25 3.59
CA ALA A 4 -2.56 4.70 4.68
C ALA A 4 -1.09 4.62 4.24
N LEU A 5 -0.81 4.09 3.04
CA LEU A 5 0.54 4.01 2.50
C LEU A 5 1.17 5.41 2.30
N LEU A 6 0.38 6.39 1.84
CA LEU A 6 0.83 7.78 1.73
C LEU A 6 1.20 8.38 3.09
N LYS A 7 0.40 8.12 4.15
CA LYS A 7 0.72 8.54 5.53
C LYS A 7 2.03 7.92 6.05
N ILE A 8 2.43 6.76 5.53
CA ILE A 8 3.66 6.05 5.93
C ILE A 8 4.90 6.60 5.19
N GLY A 9 4.71 7.54 4.25
CA GLY A 9 5.79 8.16 3.48
C GLY A 9 5.96 7.59 2.08
N TYR A 10 5.05 6.70 1.62
CA TYR A 10 5.00 6.37 0.21
C TYR A 10 4.48 7.57 -0.58
N TYR A 11 4.89 7.69 -1.83
CA TYR A 11 4.36 8.66 -2.78
C TYR A 11 4.00 7.97 -4.09
N VAL A 12 3.03 8.55 -4.80
CA VAL A 12 2.61 8.06 -6.13
C VAL A 12 3.68 8.43 -7.14
N ARG A 13 4.18 7.44 -7.87
CA ARG A 13 5.06 7.66 -9.03
C ARG A 13 4.23 7.87 -10.29
N ASP A 14 3.39 6.89 -10.61
CA ASP A 14 2.53 6.86 -11.78
C ASP A 14 1.33 5.92 -11.53
N GLN A 15 0.41 5.87 -12.49
CA GLN A 15 -0.74 4.97 -12.50
C GLN A 15 -0.91 4.39 -13.90
N GLU A 16 -1.04 3.08 -13.99
CA GLU A 16 -1.37 2.37 -15.23
C GLU A 16 -2.69 1.62 -15.06
N GLY A 17 -3.71 2.10 -15.77
CA GLY A 17 -5.08 1.59 -15.62
C GLY A 17 -5.57 1.73 -14.17
N SER A 18 -5.97 0.60 -13.58
CA SER A 18 -6.42 0.55 -12.19
C SER A 18 -5.28 0.33 -11.19
N HIS A 19 -4.01 0.27 -11.59
CA HIS A 19 -2.90 0.02 -10.66
C HIS A 19 -2.08 1.30 -10.43
N ILE A 20 -1.84 1.61 -9.16
CA ILE A 20 -1.04 2.76 -8.72
C ILE A 20 0.32 2.25 -8.28
N HIS A 21 1.39 2.82 -8.85
CA HIS A 21 2.74 2.51 -8.43
C HIS A 21 3.22 3.51 -7.38
N LEU A 22 3.59 2.99 -6.23
CA LEU A 22 4.07 3.73 -5.08
C LEU A 22 5.58 3.51 -4.90
N ARG A 23 6.26 4.58 -4.50
CA ARG A 23 7.69 4.57 -4.15
C ARG A 23 7.87 5.07 -2.72
N HIS A 24 8.94 4.63 -2.08
CA HIS A 24 9.34 5.06 -0.75
C HIS A 24 10.86 5.18 -0.71
N PRO A 25 11.44 6.17 0.00
CA PRO A 25 12.89 6.37 0.04
C PRO A 25 13.65 5.21 0.71
N GLN A 26 13.03 4.52 1.66
CA GLN A 26 13.66 3.46 2.49
C GLN A 26 13.00 2.07 2.36
N ARG A 27 11.93 1.93 1.57
CA ARG A 27 11.13 0.70 1.50
C ARG A 27 10.92 0.29 0.05
N SER A 28 10.63 -0.98 -0.17
CA SER A 28 10.39 -1.52 -1.50
C SER A 28 9.24 -0.80 -2.21
N PRO A 29 9.33 -0.61 -3.54
CA PRO A 29 8.21 -0.13 -4.34
C PRO A 29 6.98 -1.03 -4.20
N LEU A 30 5.78 -0.45 -4.30
CA LEU A 30 4.53 -1.19 -4.23
C LEU A 30 3.66 -0.90 -5.45
N THR A 31 3.03 -1.93 -6.00
CA THR A 31 1.94 -1.78 -6.97
C THR A 31 0.64 -2.10 -6.27
N VAL A 32 -0.27 -1.12 -6.21
CA VAL A 32 -1.51 -1.21 -5.46
C VAL A 32 -2.69 -1.02 -6.40
N PRO A 33 -3.64 -1.97 -6.47
CA PRO A 33 -4.86 -1.74 -7.23
C PRO A 33 -5.73 -0.66 -6.58
N ASN A 34 -6.23 0.25 -7.41
CA ASN A 34 -7.11 1.36 -7.10
C ASN A 34 -8.58 0.91 -7.13
N HIS A 35 -8.91 -0.05 -6.28
CA HIS A 35 -10.28 -0.54 -6.12
C HIS A 35 -10.70 -0.49 -4.64
N ARG A 36 -12.00 -0.33 -4.41
CA ARG A 36 -12.58 -0.14 -3.06
C ARG A 36 -12.46 -1.40 -2.19
N GLU A 37 -12.53 -2.58 -2.81
CA GLU A 37 -12.42 -3.87 -2.14
C GLU A 37 -11.20 -4.63 -2.65
N ILE A 38 -10.36 -5.08 -1.71
CA ILE A 38 -9.11 -5.79 -2.02
C ILE A 38 -9.24 -7.21 -1.52
N ALA A 39 -8.96 -8.19 -2.38
CA ALA A 39 -8.90 -9.58 -1.97
C ALA A 39 -7.90 -9.75 -0.82
N ARG A 40 -8.24 -10.57 0.18
CA ARG A 40 -7.39 -10.77 1.38
C ARG A 40 -5.97 -11.21 1.04
N GLY A 41 -5.81 -12.02 -0.02
CA GLY A 41 -4.50 -12.44 -0.53
C GLY A 41 -3.67 -11.26 -1.01
N THR A 42 -4.26 -10.40 -1.85
CA THR A 42 -3.62 -9.17 -2.35
C THR A 42 -3.22 -8.24 -1.22
N LEU A 43 -4.09 -8.08 -0.22
CA LEU A 43 -3.80 -7.27 0.96
C LEU A 43 -2.59 -7.81 1.73
N ARG A 44 -2.52 -9.12 1.97
CA ARG A 44 -1.40 -9.76 2.66
C ARG A 44 -0.08 -9.60 1.90
N THR A 45 -0.10 -9.75 0.57
CA THR A 45 1.06 -9.52 -0.28
C THR A 45 1.56 -8.09 -0.12
N ILE A 46 0.67 -7.09 -0.20
CA ILE A 46 1.04 -5.69 -0.08
C ILE A 46 1.61 -5.37 1.31
N ILE A 47 1.03 -5.91 2.38
CA ILE A 47 1.56 -5.75 3.75
C ILE A 47 2.98 -6.30 3.84
N ARG A 48 3.20 -7.53 3.38
CA ARG A 48 4.52 -8.18 3.37
C ARG A 48 5.54 -7.36 2.58
N ASP A 49 5.18 -6.98 1.37
CA ASP A 49 6.08 -6.28 0.46
C ASP A 49 6.38 -4.84 0.95
N SER A 50 5.45 -4.25 1.71
CA SER A 50 5.63 -2.93 2.32
C SER A 50 6.56 -2.92 3.55
N GLY A 51 6.97 -4.11 4.02
CA GLY A 51 7.75 -4.30 5.24
C GLY A 51 7.00 -3.99 6.53
N LEU A 52 5.67 -3.94 6.49
CA LEU A 52 4.82 -3.65 7.64
C LEU A 52 4.37 -4.94 8.33
N SER A 53 4.26 -4.89 9.65
CA SER A 53 3.47 -5.87 10.38
C SER A 53 1.98 -5.64 10.15
N LEU A 54 1.18 -6.70 10.35
CA LEU A 54 -0.29 -6.62 10.26
C LEU A 54 -0.84 -5.57 11.23
N LYS A 55 -0.23 -5.44 12.41
CA LYS A 55 -0.63 -4.47 13.45
C LYS A 55 -0.43 -3.04 12.96
N GLU A 56 0.77 -2.70 12.50
CA GLU A 56 1.07 -1.37 11.99
C GLU A 56 0.13 -1.00 10.84
N PHE A 57 -0.10 -1.94 9.91
CA PHE A 57 -1.00 -1.70 8.80
C PHE A 57 -2.44 -1.42 9.27
N ASN A 58 -2.93 -2.13 10.29
CA ASN A 58 -4.26 -1.91 10.86
C ASN A 58 -4.37 -0.53 11.53
N ASP A 59 -3.33 -0.10 12.25
CA ASP A 59 -3.29 1.22 12.88
C ASP A 59 -3.41 2.36 11.86
N PHE A 60 -2.90 2.18 10.63
CA PHE A 60 -3.05 3.18 9.55
C PHE A 60 -4.39 3.12 8.82
N LEU A 61 -5.13 2.00 8.90
CA LEU A 61 -6.47 1.88 8.29
C LEU A 61 -7.56 2.49 9.16
N HIS A 62 -7.41 2.45 10.49
CA HIS A 62 -8.40 2.96 11.44
C HIS A 62 -8.13 4.39 11.94
N ARG A 63 -7.15 5.09 11.36
CA ARG A 63 -6.82 6.51 11.59
C ARG A 63 -7.06 7.35 10.34
#